data_AF-A0A0R2V7Y6-F1
#
_entry.id   AF-A0A0R2V7Y6-F1
#
_cell.length_a   1.000
_cell.length_b   1.000
_cell.length_c   1.000
_cell.angle_alpha   90.00
_cell.angle_beta   90.00
_cell.angle_gamma   90.00
#
_symmetry.space_group_name_H-M   'P 1'
#
loop_
_entity.id
_entity.type
_entity.pdbx_description
1 polymer ?
#
loop_
_entity_poly.entity_id
_entity_poly.type
_entity_poly.pdbx_seq_one_letter_code
_entity_poly.pdbx_strand_id
1 'polypeptide(L)'
;MEPIKKLFEKDFFSDLLEKKIEVDLFQHTIDDILPNNMVNLFKVTKFTKGILFLSAPSNAFAHKIKLMSRDIIKKINPQLDKDKHISSIKVRVNVANKLIGKPGDGIPMEGISRLRDLSKKLNPSPLKKTISAILKK
;
A
#
# COMPACT_ATOMS: atom_id res chain seq x y z
N MET A 1 7.95 -5.20 44.52
CA MET A 1 8.11 -5.09 43.06
C MET A 1 6.83 -4.65 42.32
N GLU A 2 5.65 -4.62 42.95
CA GLU A 2 4.40 -4.20 42.30
C GLU A 2 4.27 -2.70 41.92
N PRO A 3 4.84 -1.73 42.67
CA PRO A 3 4.69 -0.31 42.33
C PRO A 3 5.41 0.07 41.03
N ILE A 4 6.59 -0.52 40.79
CA ILE A 4 7.42 -0.24 39.62
C ILE A 4 6.73 -0.76 38.35
N LYS A 5 6.13 -1.95 38.38
CA LYS A 5 5.38 -2.49 37.23
C LYS A 5 4.20 -1.59 36.81
N LYS A 6 3.44 -1.04 37.78
CA LYS A 6 2.33 -0.11 37.49
C LYS A 6 2.79 1.23 36.91
N LEU A 7 3.94 1.75 37.35
CA LEU A 7 4.54 2.95 36.76
C LEU A 7 5.01 2.69 35.32
N PHE A 8 5.72 1.59 35.09
CA PHE A 8 6.17 1.20 33.75
C PHE A 8 5.02 0.97 32.78
N GLU A 9 3.92 0.37 33.23
CA GLU A 9 2.72 0.22 32.42
C GLU A 9 2.15 1.61 32.05
N LYS A 10 1.97 2.51 33.02
CA LYS A 10 1.37 3.81 32.77
C LYS A 10 2.18 4.67 31.79
N ASP A 11 3.50 4.75 31.98
CA ASP A 11 4.36 5.58 31.13
C ASP A 11 4.49 4.97 29.72
N PHE A 12 4.66 3.64 29.63
CA PHE A 12 4.77 2.94 28.34
C PHE A 12 3.48 3.03 27.51
N PHE A 13 2.31 2.86 28.14
CA PHE A 13 1.04 2.98 27.41
C PHE A 13 0.73 4.43 27.02
N SER A 14 1.21 5.42 27.79
CA SER A 14 1.06 6.84 27.46
C SER A 14 1.85 7.17 26.18
N ASP A 15 3.12 6.76 26.09
CA ASP A 15 3.95 6.93 24.90
C ASP A 15 3.34 6.26 23.65
N LEU A 16 2.74 5.08 23.83
CA LEU A 16 2.06 4.38 22.74
C LEU A 16 0.80 5.12 22.28
N LEU A 17 0.04 5.69 23.23
CA LEU A 17 -1.15 6.46 22.94
C LEU A 17 -0.80 7.74 22.17
N GLU A 18 0.23 8.47 22.61
CA GLU A 18 0.71 9.68 21.94
C GLU A 18 1.14 9.39 20.50
N LYS A 19 1.91 8.32 20.29
CA LYS A 19 2.29 7.87 18.93
C LYS A 19 1.10 7.52 18.07
N LYS A 20 0.08 6.89 18.65
CA LYS A 20 -1.15 6.55 17.92
C LYS A 20 -1.89 7.81 17.51
N ILE A 21 -2.07 8.77 18.43
CA ILE A 21 -2.71 10.06 18.15
C ILE A 21 -1.96 10.81 17.04
N GLU A 22 -0.62 10.79 17.06
CA GLU A 22 0.20 11.40 16.01
C GLU A 22 -0.05 10.73 14.64
N VAL A 23 -0.03 9.41 14.59
CA VAL A 23 -0.28 8.65 13.36
C VAL A 23 -1.70 8.90 12.83
N ASP A 24 -2.70 8.91 13.70
CA ASP A 24 -4.10 9.13 13.33
C ASP A 24 -4.30 10.56 12.78
N LEU A 25 -3.64 11.57 13.38
CA LEU A 25 -3.65 12.94 12.88
C LEU A 25 -3.09 13.02 11.45
N PHE A 26 -1.90 12.45 11.20
CA PHE A 26 -1.32 12.42 9.86
C PHE A 26 -2.19 11.65 8.86
N GLN A 27 -2.86 10.58 9.29
CA GLN A 27 -3.76 9.80 8.43
C GLN A 27 -4.92 10.70 7.97
N HIS A 28 -5.61 11.36 8.90
CA HIS A 28 -6.70 12.28 8.59
C HIS A 28 -6.27 13.42 7.67
N THR A 29 -5.14 14.08 7.95
CA THR A 29 -4.68 15.20 7.11
C THR A 29 -4.37 14.77 5.68
N ILE A 30 -3.82 13.57 5.48
CA ILE A 30 -3.56 13.06 4.12
C ILE A 30 -4.86 12.67 3.43
N ASP A 31 -5.79 12.05 4.13
CA ASP A 31 -7.08 11.63 3.57
C ASP A 31 -7.89 12.83 3.05
N ASP A 32 -7.83 13.98 3.73
CA ASP A 32 -8.50 15.22 3.29
C ASP A 32 -7.91 15.82 1.99
N ILE A 33 -6.66 15.51 1.68
CA ILE A 33 -5.94 16.06 0.51
C ILE A 33 -6.01 15.12 -0.69
N LEU A 34 -6.10 13.82 -0.43
CA LEU A 34 -6.09 12.81 -1.48
C LEU A 34 -7.45 12.71 -2.17
N PRO A 35 -7.47 12.29 -3.45
CA PRO A 35 -8.72 12.02 -4.13
C PRO A 35 -9.48 10.88 -3.44
N ASN A 36 -10.81 10.95 -3.38
CA ASN A 36 -11.68 9.95 -2.71
C ASN A 36 -11.40 8.49 -3.11
N ASN A 37 -10.92 8.23 -4.32
CA ASN A 37 -10.55 6.89 -4.78
C ASN A 37 -9.22 6.35 -4.22
N MET A 38 -8.50 7.16 -3.42
CA MET A 38 -7.22 6.83 -2.79
C MET A 38 -7.32 6.78 -1.26
N VAL A 39 -8.35 7.41 -0.69
CA VAL A 39 -8.67 7.38 0.74
C VAL A 39 -8.88 5.92 1.18
N ASN A 40 -8.39 5.57 2.37
CA ASN A 40 -8.42 4.21 2.94
C ASN A 40 -7.58 3.13 2.22
N LEU A 41 -6.92 3.42 1.09
CA LEU A 41 -6.07 2.44 0.41
C LEU A 41 -4.68 2.31 1.02
N PHE A 42 -4.21 3.32 1.75
CA PHE A 42 -2.94 3.30 2.47
C PHE A 42 -3.15 3.47 3.96
N LYS A 43 -2.09 3.23 4.74
CA LYS A 43 -2.04 3.54 6.16
C LYS A 43 -0.77 4.29 6.50
N VAL A 44 -0.87 5.37 7.27
CA VAL A 44 0.27 5.95 7.97
C VAL A 44 0.73 4.96 9.03
N THR A 45 2.04 4.72 9.10
CA THR A 45 2.63 3.73 10.01
C THR A 45 3.43 4.39 11.12
N LYS A 46 4.17 5.45 10.81
CA LYS A 46 4.92 6.25 11.77
C LYS A 46 5.41 7.55 11.15
N PHE A 47 5.68 8.52 12.02
CA PHE A 47 6.43 9.72 11.71
C PHE A 47 7.74 9.72 12.53
N THR A 48 8.86 10.04 11.92
CA THR A 48 10.15 10.08 12.63
C THR A 48 11.12 10.99 11.89
N LYS A 49 11.71 11.98 12.59
CA LYS A 49 12.74 12.89 12.04
C LYS A 49 12.31 13.57 10.73
N GLY A 50 11.06 14.05 10.65
CA GLY A 50 10.52 14.67 9.43
C GLY A 50 10.24 13.68 8.29
N ILE A 51 10.29 12.37 8.54
CA ILE A 51 9.98 11.35 7.53
C ILE A 51 8.66 10.68 7.88
N LEU A 52 7.70 10.78 6.98
CA LEU A 52 6.41 10.11 7.09
C LEU A 52 6.43 8.75 6.38
N PHE A 53 6.10 7.69 7.10
CA PHE A 53 6.09 6.33 6.56
C PHE A 53 4.67 5.87 6.27
N LEU A 54 4.41 5.51 5.02
CA LEU A 54 3.12 5.04 4.54
C LEU A 54 3.22 3.57 4.13
N SER A 55 2.17 2.80 4.40
CA SER A 55 1.96 1.45 3.90
C SER A 55 0.99 1.49 2.74
N ALA A 56 1.41 1.03 1.56
CA ALA A 56 0.60 0.92 0.36
C ALA A 56 0.26 -0.55 0.05
N PRO A 57 -0.89 -0.83 -0.60
CA PRO A 57 -1.34 -2.20 -0.86
C PRO A 57 -0.70 -2.79 -2.13
N SER A 58 -0.14 -1.96 -2.99
CA SER A 58 0.50 -2.38 -4.25
C SER A 58 1.61 -1.43 -4.69
N ASN A 59 2.50 -1.92 -5.56
CA ASN A 59 3.56 -1.12 -6.17
C ASN A 59 3.01 0.05 -7.00
N ALA A 60 1.94 -0.19 -7.76
CA ALA A 60 1.30 0.86 -8.56
C ALA A 60 0.80 2.01 -7.69
N PHE A 61 0.17 1.67 -6.55
CA PHE A 61 -0.31 2.66 -5.60
C PHE A 61 0.84 3.41 -4.91
N ALA A 62 1.90 2.69 -4.51
CA ALA A 62 3.09 3.31 -3.93
C ALA A 62 3.77 4.29 -4.89
N HIS A 63 3.83 3.94 -6.18
CA HIS A 63 4.36 4.84 -7.20
C HIS A 63 3.50 6.10 -7.33
N LYS A 64 2.17 5.96 -7.34
CA LYS A 64 1.25 7.10 -7.43
C LYS A 64 1.41 8.06 -6.23
N ILE A 65 1.49 7.53 -5.00
CA ILE A 65 1.80 8.36 -3.82
C ILE A 65 3.16 9.02 -3.93
N LYS A 66 4.19 8.30 -4.41
CA LYS A 66 5.53 8.86 -4.57
C LYS A 66 5.55 10.03 -5.56
N LEU A 67 4.80 9.94 -6.66
CA LEU A 67 4.63 11.05 -7.60
C LEU A 67 3.97 12.27 -6.95
N MET A 68 2.92 12.04 -6.16
CA MET A 68 2.18 13.11 -5.48
C MET A 68 2.85 13.64 -4.20
N SER A 69 3.95 13.02 -3.77
CA SER A 69 4.57 13.27 -2.46
C SER A 69 4.94 14.74 -2.23
N ARG A 70 5.46 15.43 -3.26
CA ARG A 70 5.84 16.84 -3.16
C ARG A 70 4.63 17.74 -2.94
N ASP A 71 3.53 17.46 -3.63
CA ASP A 71 2.30 18.24 -3.52
C ASP A 71 1.59 17.99 -2.20
N ILE A 72 1.62 16.73 -1.73
CA ILE A 72 1.13 16.35 -0.40
C ILE A 72 1.90 17.12 0.68
N ILE A 73 3.23 17.12 0.64
CA ILE A 73 4.08 17.82 1.63
C ILE A 73 3.77 19.34 1.63
N LYS A 74 3.65 19.95 0.45
CA LYS A 74 3.35 21.39 0.33
C LYS A 74 1.97 21.76 0.88
N LYS A 75 0.98 20.88 0.77
CA LYS A 75 -0.37 21.12 1.29
C LYS A 75 -0.50 20.84 2.79
N ILE A 76 0.27 19.87 3.30
CA ILE A 76 0.21 19.45 4.70
C ILE A 76 1.03 20.35 5.62
N ASN A 77 2.26 20.72 5.23
CA ASN A 77 3.16 21.48 6.12
C ASN A 77 2.57 22.83 6.62
N PRO A 78 1.80 23.60 5.82
CA PRO A 78 1.16 24.83 6.31
C PRO A 78 0.11 24.60 7.40
N GLN A 79 -0.43 23.38 7.54
CA GLN A 79 -1.46 23.02 8.51
C GLN A 79 -0.86 22.42 9.80
N LEU A 80 0.45 22.16 9.82
CA LEU A 80 1.15 21.53 10.93
C LEU A 80 2.04 22.53 11.66
N ASP A 81 2.30 22.24 12.94
CA ASP A 81 3.34 22.92 13.70
C ASP A 81 4.72 22.71 13.06
N LYS A 82 5.63 23.68 13.24
CA LYS A 82 6.99 23.63 12.68
C LYS A 82 7.76 22.37 13.04
N ASP A 83 7.50 21.83 14.23
CA ASP A 83 8.17 20.63 14.76
C ASP A 83 7.68 19.33 14.09
N LYS A 84 6.53 19.36 13.41
CA LYS A 84 5.92 18.23 12.72
C LYS A 84 6.01 18.33 11.20
N HIS A 85 6.80 19.27 10.69
CA HIS A 85 7.00 19.41 9.26
C HIS A 85 7.56 18.12 8.62
N ILE A 86 6.95 17.74 7.51
CA ILE A 86 7.34 16.58 6.73
C ILE A 86 8.39 17.04 5.71
N SER A 87 9.57 16.44 5.80
CA SER A 87 10.67 16.61 4.85
C SER A 87 10.56 15.61 3.69
N SER A 88 10.11 14.38 3.97
CA SER A 88 9.96 13.35 2.94
C SER A 88 8.91 12.29 3.30
N ILE A 89 8.33 11.68 2.27
CA ILE A 89 7.38 10.57 2.40
C ILE A 89 8.05 9.28 1.90
N LYS A 90 8.11 8.26 2.75
CA LYS A 90 8.58 6.91 2.40
C LYS A 90 7.40 5.95 2.35
N VAL A 91 7.19 5.35 1.19
CA VAL A 91 6.12 4.36 1.00
C VAL A 91 6.71 2.96 1.03
N ARG A 92 6.20 2.11 1.90
CA ARG A 92 6.44 0.67 1.93
C ARG A 92 5.24 -0.05 1.35
N VAL A 93 5.48 -1.03 0.49
CA VAL A 93 4.41 -1.86 -0.05
C VAL A 93 4.21 -3.03 0.89
N ASN A 94 3.03 -3.09 1.51
CA ASN A 94 2.60 -4.25 2.25
C ASN A 94 1.84 -5.14 1.26
N VAL A 95 2.59 -5.98 0.54
CA VAL A 95 2.00 -7.01 -0.28
C VAL A 95 1.37 -7.97 0.71
N ALA A 96 0.05 -7.86 0.94
CA ALA A 96 -0.68 -8.96 1.54
C ALA A 96 -0.26 -10.19 0.75
N ASN A 97 0.33 -11.18 1.43
CA ASN A 97 0.72 -12.43 0.81
C ASN A 97 -0.55 -13.00 0.16
N LYS A 98 -0.80 -12.64 -1.10
CA LYS A 98 -1.62 -13.47 -1.96
C LYS A 98 -0.94 -14.80 -1.83
N LEU A 99 -1.67 -15.78 -1.34
CA LEU A 99 -1.31 -17.18 -1.47
C LEU A 99 -0.95 -17.32 -2.95
N ILE A 100 0.35 -17.26 -3.24
CA ILE A 100 0.86 -17.56 -4.56
C ILE A 100 0.48 -19.03 -4.65
N GLY A 101 -0.57 -19.32 -5.45
CA GLY A 101 -0.99 -20.69 -5.72
C GLY A 101 0.27 -21.50 -5.94
N LYS A 102 0.34 -22.66 -5.29
CA LYS A 102 1.59 -23.42 -5.18
C LYS A 102 2.19 -23.54 -6.58
N PRO A 103 3.52 -23.44 -6.74
CA PRO A 103 4.12 -23.68 -8.05
C PRO A 103 3.74 -25.10 -8.50
N GLY A 104 2.78 -25.20 -9.42
CA GLY A 104 2.07 -26.45 -9.76
C GLY A 104 0.56 -26.30 -9.96
N ASP A 105 -0.08 -25.27 -9.40
CA ASP A 105 -1.45 -24.92 -9.76
C ASP A 105 -1.40 -24.32 -11.17
N GLY A 106 -1.84 -25.11 -12.16
CA GLY A 106 -1.85 -24.73 -13.57
C GLY A 106 -2.60 -23.42 -13.85
N ILE A 107 -2.62 -23.00 -15.12
CA ILE A 107 -3.36 -21.80 -15.54
C ILE A 107 -4.80 -21.91 -14.99
N PRO A 108 -5.30 -20.91 -14.23
CA PRO A 108 -6.66 -20.94 -13.72
C PRO A 108 -7.66 -21.23 -14.84
N MET A 109 -8.69 -22.04 -14.59
CA MET A 109 -9.68 -22.43 -15.60
C MET A 109 -10.29 -21.22 -16.34
N GLU A 110 -10.44 -20.09 -15.66
CA GLU A 110 -10.89 -18.84 -16.25
C GLU A 110 -9.89 -18.27 -17.28
N GLY A 111 -8.59 -18.37 -17.00
CA GLY A 111 -7.52 -18.00 -17.94
C GLY A 111 -7.50 -18.91 -19.18
N ILE A 112 -7.72 -20.22 -18.99
CA ILE A 112 -7.84 -21.18 -20.10
C ILE A 112 -9.04 -20.84 -20.99
N SER A 113 -10.19 -20.49 -20.40
CA SER A 113 -11.38 -20.08 -21.14
C SER A 113 -11.11 -18.84 -22.00
N ARG A 114 -10.48 -17.81 -21.42
CA ARG A 114 -10.14 -16.58 -22.15
C ARG A 114 -9.16 -16.83 -23.29
N LEU A 115 -8.16 -17.68 -23.09
CA LEU A 115 -7.21 -18.08 -24.14
C LEU A 115 -7.88 -18.86 -25.27
N ARG A 116 -8.86 -19.72 -24.94
CA ARG A 116 -9.65 -20.46 -25.93
C ARG A 116 -10.51 -19.52 -26.77
N ASP A 117 -11.15 -18.53 -26.16
CA ASP A 117 -11.96 -17.53 -26.87
C ASP A 117 -11.10 -16.62 -27.76
N LEU A 118 -9.91 -16.24 -27.30
CA LEU A 118 -8.94 -15.50 -28.11
C LEU A 118 -8.45 -16.32 -29.30
N SER A 119 -8.14 -17.61 -29.11
CA SER A 119 -7.74 -18.50 -30.21
C SER A 119 -8.83 -18.63 -31.30
N LYS A 120 -10.11 -18.67 -30.90
CA LYS A 120 -11.25 -18.71 -31.83
C LYS A 120 -11.40 -17.42 -32.64
N LYS A 121 -11.11 -16.26 -32.04
CA LYS A 121 -11.21 -14.94 -32.69
C LYS A 121 -10.02 -14.60 -33.59
N LEU A 122 -8.91 -15.32 -33.47
CA LEU A 122 -7.69 -15.05 -34.24
C LEU A 122 -7.72 -15.74 -35.62
N ASN A 123 -7.26 -15.01 -36.63
CA ASN A 123 -6.93 -15.54 -37.95
C ASN A 123 -5.73 -16.51 -37.85
N PRO A 124 -5.54 -17.43 -38.82
CA PRO A 124 -4.39 -18.35 -38.84
C PRO A 124 -3.08 -17.55 -38.87
N SER A 125 -2.47 -17.41 -37.69
CA SER A 125 -1.28 -16.61 -37.45
C SER A 125 -0.31 -17.37 -36.54
N PRO A 126 0.97 -16.98 -36.51
CA PRO A 126 1.95 -17.55 -35.57
C PRO A 126 1.46 -17.49 -34.12
N LEU A 127 0.77 -16.40 -33.74
CA LEU A 127 0.18 -16.22 -32.42
C LEU A 127 -0.89 -17.26 -32.10
N LYS A 128 -1.77 -17.59 -33.06
CA LYS A 128 -2.79 -18.64 -32.89
C LYS A 128 -2.16 -20.01 -32.68
N LYS A 129 -1.05 -20.31 -33.36
CA LYS A 129 -0.29 -21.56 -33.18
C LYS A 129 0.28 -21.65 -31.77
N THR A 130 0.89 -20.56 -31.28
CA THR A 130 1.47 -20.50 -29.93
C THR A 130 0.41 -20.67 -28.84
N ILE A 131 -0.72 -19.96 -28.95
CA ILE A 131 -1.84 -20.10 -27.99
C ILE A 131 -2.38 -21.54 -27.99
N SER A 132 -2.53 -22.14 -29.17
CA SER A 132 -3.00 -23.52 -29.28
C SER A 132 -2.02 -24.55 -28.73
N ALA A 133 -0.71 -24.30 -28.82
CA ALA A 133 0.31 -25.15 -28.20
C ALA A 133 0.28 -25.07 -26.66
N ILE A 134 0.02 -23.87 -26.11
CA ILE A 134 -0.16 -23.66 -24.66
C ILE A 134 -1.42 -24.38 -24.15
N LEU A 135 -2.51 -24.38 -24.93
CA LEU A 135 -3.77 -25.06 -24.59
C LEU A 135 -3.74 -26.60 -24.73
N LYS A 136 -2.71 -27.17 -25.34
CA LYS A 136 -2.54 -28.63 -25.55
C LYS A 136 -1.68 -29.31 -24.48
N LYS A 137 -0.95 -28.53 -23.67
CA LYS A 137 -0.27 -29.02 -22.47
C LYS A 137 -1.27 -29.20 -21.34
#